data_AF-A0A535AGV3-F1
#
_entry.id   AF-A0A535AGV3-F1
#
_cell.length_a   1.000
_cell.length_b   1.000
_cell.length_c   1.000
_cell.angle_alpha   90.00
_cell.angle_beta   90.00
_cell.angle_gamma   90.00
#
_symmetry.space_group_name_H-M   'P 1'
#
loop_
_entity.id
_entity.type
_entity.pdbx_description
1 polymer ?
#
loop_
_entity_poly.entity_id
_entity_poly.type
_entity_poly.pdbx_seq_one_letter_code
_entity_poly.pdbx_strand_id
1 'polypeptide(L)' 'MSATLGPPGLARPLGCMRDRFGMPHLHAETRADVYRALALVMASDRLWQMDLAVDSP' A
#
# COMPACT_ATOMS: atom_id res chain seq x y z
N MET A 1 8.86 7.63 -8.79
CA MET A 1 9.69 6.44 -8.46
C MET A 1 8.82 5.19 -8.59
N SER A 2 9.34 4.11 -9.17
CA SER A 2 8.63 2.83 -9.33
C SER A 2 9.30 1.76 -8.48
N ALA A 3 8.51 0.92 -7.82
CA ALA A 3 8.96 -0.17 -6.97
C ALA A 3 8.08 -1.40 -7.16
N THR A 4 8.67 -2.58 -7.07
CA THR A 4 7.95 -3.86 -7.01
C THR A 4 7.82 -4.27 -5.55
N LEU A 5 6.61 -4.60 -5.13
CA LEU A 5 6.32 -5.01 -3.75
C LEU A 5 5.98 -6.51 -3.71
N GLY A 6 6.53 -7.21 -2.72
CA GLY A 6 6.25 -8.62 -2.44
C GLY A 6 5.97 -8.90 -0.96
N PRO A 7 4.98 -8.23 -0.33
CA PRO A 7 4.61 -8.53 1.05
C PRO A 7 4.08 -9.99 1.18
N PRO A 8 4.15 -10.58 2.38
CA PRO A 8 3.65 -11.93 2.62
C PRO A 8 2.19 -12.10 2.19
N GLY A 9 1.88 -13.21 1.51
CA GLY A 9 0.52 -13.54 1.09
C GLY A 9 0.05 -12.89 -0.23
N LEU A 10 0.97 -12.30 -0.99
CA LEU A 10 0.72 -11.85 -2.35
C LEU A 10 0.75 -13.03 -3.34
N ALA A 11 -0.22 -13.12 -4.24
CA ALA A 11 -0.24 -14.21 -5.22
C ALA A 11 0.87 -14.04 -6.28
N ARG A 12 1.10 -12.80 -6.73
CA ARG A 12 2.11 -12.40 -7.72
C ARG A 12 2.69 -11.03 -7.38
N PRO A 13 3.93 -10.70 -7.80
CA PRO A 13 4.52 -9.38 -7.59
C PRO A 13 3.61 -8.25 -8.10
N LEU A 14 3.50 -7.17 -7.33
CA LEU A 14 2.70 -5.99 -7.73
C LEU A 14 3.60 -4.80 -8.04
N GLY A 15 3.12 -3.92 -8.93
CA GLY A 15 3.78 -2.65 -9.25
C GLY A 15 3.21 -1.49 -8.44
N CYS A 16 4.09 -0.67 -7.87
CA CYS A 16 3.75 0.57 -7.19
C CYS A 16 4.55 1.73 -7.78
N MET A 17 3.87 2.79 -8.19
CA MET A 17 4.50 4.01 -8.69
C MET A 17 3.94 5.21 -7.94
N ARG A 18 4.82 6.10 -7.50
CA ARG A 18 4.42 7.45 -7.06
C ARG A 18 4.58 8.45 -8.18
N ASP A 19 3.53 9.21 -8.43
CA ASP A 19 3.54 10.31 -9.39
C ASP A 19 4.27 11.54 -8.84
N ARG A 20 4.24 12.65 -9.59
CA ARG A 20 4.92 13.90 -9.23
C ARG A 20 4.42 14.54 -7.93
N PHE A 21 3.22 14.21 -7.48
CA PHE A 21 2.63 14.70 -6.24
C PHE A 21 2.80 13.71 -5.08
N GLY A 22 3.47 12.58 -5.32
CA GLY A 22 3.63 11.52 -4.35
C GLY A 22 2.41 10.61 -4.21
N MET A 23 1.37 10.77 -5.04
CA MET A 23 0.20 9.90 -5.01
C MET A 23 0.59 8.50 -5.52
N PRO A 24 0.25 7.43 -4.78
CA PRO A 24 0.58 6.06 -5.18
C PRO A 24 -0.45 5.50 -6.18
N HIS A 25 0.07 4.90 -7.25
CA HIS A 25 -0.68 4.15 -8.27
C HIS A 25 -0.28 2.67 -8.13
N LEU A 26 -1.26 1.81 -7.86
CA LEU A 26 -1.06 0.38 -7.60
C LEU A 26 -1.60 -0.46 -8.74
N HIS A 27 -0.82 -1.44 -9.18
CA HIS A 27 -1.22 -2.40 -10.20
C HIS A 27 -0.86 -3.82 -9.77
N ALA A 28 -1.86 -4.71 -9.69
CA ALA A 28 -1.69 -6.12 -9.33
C ALA A 28 -2.66 -6.99 -10.14
N GLU A 29 -2.39 -8.30 -10.20
CA GLU A 29 -3.21 -9.25 -10.96
C GLU A 29 -4.58 -9.51 -10.32
N THR A 30 -4.69 -9.40 -8.99
CA THR A 30 -5.93 -9.65 -8.27
C THR A 30 -6.33 -8.46 -7.40
N ARG A 31 -7.63 -8.30 -7.19
CA ARG A 31 -8.17 -7.28 -6.27
C ARG A 31 -7.67 -7.48 -4.84
N ALA A 32 -7.51 -8.74 -4.42
CA ALA A 32 -7.01 -9.07 -3.08
C ALA A 32 -5.58 -8.56 -2.88
N ASP A 33 -4.72 -8.69 -3.89
CA ASP A 33 -3.35 -8.18 -3.85
C ASP A 33 -3.33 -6.64 -3.83
N VAL A 34 -4.22 -5.97 -4.57
CA VAL A 34 -4.37 -4.50 -4.50
C VAL A 34 -4.75 -4.05 -3.10
N TYR A 35 -5.71 -4.70 -2.43
CA TYR A 35 -6.09 -4.32 -1.07
C TYR A 35 -4.97 -4.50 -0.05
N ARG A 36 -4.18 -5.58 -0.17
CA ARG A 36 -2.98 -5.79 0.67
C ARG A 36 -1.93 -4.71 0.44
N ALA A 37 -1.67 -4.39 -0.83
CA ALA A 37 -0.73 -3.33 -1.22
C ALA A 37 -1.18 -1.96 -0.70
N LEU A 38 -2.47 -1.67 -0.81
CA LEU A 38 -3.07 -0.44 -0.33
C LEU A 38 -2.83 -0.26 1.16
N ALA A 39 -3.09 -1.29 1.97
CA ALA A 39 -2.83 -1.24 3.42
C ALA A 39 -1.35 -0.94 3.72
N LEU A 40 -0.41 -1.58 3.01
CA LEU A 40 1.02 -1.34 3.18
C LEU A 40 1.42 0.10 2.82
N VAL A 41 0.91 0.63 1.70
CA VAL A 41 1.21 2.00 1.26
C VAL A 41 0.60 3.03 2.20
N MET A 42 -0.65 2.82 2.63
CA MET A 42 -1.29 3.68 3.63
C MET A 42 -0.51 3.68 4.94
N ALA A 43 -0.09 2.52 5.44
CA ALA A 43 0.75 2.43 6.63
C ALA A 43 2.09 3.16 6.43
N SER A 44 2.74 2.99 5.27
CA SER A 44 4.03 3.65 4.99
C SER A 44 3.95 5.18 5.09
N ASP A 45 2.82 5.78 4.73
CA ASP A 45 2.62 7.23 4.78
C ASP A 45 1.96 7.72 6.08
N ARG A 46 1.10 6.90 6.67
CA ARG A 46 0.11 7.31 7.67
C ARG A 46 0.01 6.38 8.88
N LEU A 47 0.97 5.49 9.12
CA LEU A 47 0.89 4.51 10.22
C LEU A 47 0.53 5.17 11.55
N TRP A 48 1.22 6.26 11.89
CA TRP A 48 0.97 6.98 13.14
C TRP A 48 -0.46 7.55 13.23
N GLN A 49 -1.05 8.00 12.12
CA GLN A 49 -2.44 8.51 12.10
C GLN A 49 -3.44 7.37 12.25
N MET A 50 -3.17 6.23 11.61
CA MET A 50 -4.00 5.04 11.71
C MET A 50 -3.98 4.47 13.13
N ASP A 51 -2.81 4.47 13.77
CA ASP A 51 -2.63 4.03 15.16
C ASP A 51 -3.39 4.92 16.15
N LEU A 52 -3.24 6.25 16.04
CA LEU A 52 -4.00 7.21 16.84
C LEU A 52 -5.53 7.11 16.65
N ALA A 53 -5.97 6.79 15.43
CA ALA A 53 -7.40 6.62 15.13
C ALA A 53 -7.96 5.32 15.74
N VAL A 54 -7.13 4.28 15.92
CA VAL A 54 -7.52 3.03 16.60
C VAL A 54 -7.61 3.22 18.11
N ASP A 55 -6.69 3.98 18.70
CA ASP A 55 -6.59 4.19 20.15
C ASP A 55 -7.48 5.33 20.69
N SER A 56 -8.40 5.86 19.86
CA SER A 56 -9.43 6.77 20.33
C SER A 56 -10.61 5.98 20.93
N PRO A 57 -11.12 6.33 22.13
CA PRO A 57 -12.26 5.66 22.75
C PRO A 57 -13.57 5.81 21.96
#